data_AF-A0A0T5PJY6-F1
#
_entry.id   AF-A0A0T5PJY6-F1
#
_cell.length_a   1.000
_cell.length_b   1.000
_cell.length_c   1.000
_cell.angle_alpha   90.00
_cell.angle_beta   90.00
_cell.angle_gamma   90.00
#
_symmetry.space_group_name_H-M   'P 1'
#
loop_
_entity.id
_entity.type
_entity.pdbx_description
1 polymer ?
#
loop_
_entity_poly.entity_id
_entity_poly.type
_entity_poly.pdbx_seq_one_letter_code
_entity_poly.pdbx_strand_id
1 'polypeptide(L)' 'MRLSIEVTPAQHQRLKAAAALQGKSIKDYVLERTLPDGDEESALKTLETFLAPRIQAAEQGKFATRTVDEIFAEAEREKG' A
#
# COMPACT_ATOMS: atom_id res chain seq x y z
N MET A 1 -15.55 11.58 -15.11
CA MET A 1 -16.36 11.43 -13.88
C MET A 1 -16.46 12.79 -13.19
N ARG A 2 -17.66 13.22 -12.77
CA ARG A 2 -17.89 14.48 -12.06
C ARG A 2 -18.43 14.17 -10.67
N LEU A 3 -17.64 14.44 -9.64
CA LEU A 3 -18.06 14.38 -8.23
C LEU A 3 -18.54 15.77 -7.80
N SER A 4 -19.70 15.83 -7.16
CA SER A 4 -20.17 17.04 -6.49
C SER A 4 -20.18 16.76 -5.00
N ILE A 5 -19.52 17.62 -4.22
CA ILE A 5 -19.40 17.50 -2.76
C ILE A 5 -19.91 18.78 -2.12
N GLU A 6 -20.67 18.65 -1.04
CA GLU A 6 -21.09 19.79 -0.24
C GLU A 6 -20.03 20.08 0.81
N VAL A 7 -19.57 21.34 0.84
CA VAL A 7 -18.60 21.82 1.80
C VAL A 7 -19.03 23.19 2.30
N THR A 8 -18.79 23.46 3.58
CA THR A 8 -18.94 24.81 4.12
C THR A 8 -17.90 25.75 3.49
N PRO A 9 -18.15 27.07 3.44
CA PRO A 9 -17.17 28.04 2.94
C PRO A 9 -15.81 27.95 3.64
N ALA A 10 -15.81 27.71 4.96
CA ALA A 10 -14.58 27.55 5.75
C ALA A 10 -13.82 26.26 5.36
N GLN A 11 -14.52 25.14 5.13
CA GLN A 11 -13.90 23.91 4.64
C GLN A 11 -13.30 24.10 3.24
N HIS A 12 -14.01 24.78 2.34
CA HIS A 12 -13.50 25.09 1.01
C HIS A 12 -12.21 25.92 1.07
N GLN A 13 -12.15 26.93 1.95
CA GLN A 13 -10.92 27.72 2.15
C GLN A 13 -9.75 26.87 2.65
N ARG A 14 -9.99 25.97 3.61
CA ARG A 14 -8.95 25.05 4.12
C ARG A 14 -8.45 24.10 3.03
N LEU A 15 -9.37 23.52 2.24
CA LEU A 15 -9.01 22.66 1.10
C LEU A 15 -8.19 23.41 0.05
N LYS A 16 -8.57 24.65 -0.25
CA LYS A 16 -7.84 25.52 -1.19
C LYS A 16 -6.42 25.80 -0.70
N ALA A 17 -6.26 26.15 0.57
CA ALA A 17 -4.94 26.38 1.14
C ALA A 17 -4.08 25.12 1.13
N ALA A 18 -4.64 23.97 1.53
CA ALA A 18 -3.93 22.69 1.54
C ALA A 18 -3.47 22.25 0.13
N ALA A 19 -4.33 22.41 -0.87
CA ALA A 19 -3.99 22.13 -2.27
C ALA A 19 -2.86 23.05 -2.78
N ALA A 20 -2.95 24.35 -2.48
CA ALA A 20 -1.94 25.33 -2.88
C ALA A 20 -0.57 25.06 -2.23
N LEU A 21 -0.55 24.64 -0.96
CA LEU A 21 0.68 24.25 -0.26
C LEU A 21 1.38 23.05 -0.93
N GLN A 22 0.63 22.18 -1.59
CA GLN A 22 1.17 21.04 -2.34
C GLN A 22 1.43 21.35 -3.82
N GLY A 23 1.18 22.60 -4.25
CA GLY A 23 1.30 22.99 -5.67
C GLY A 23 0.28 22.32 -6.58
N LYS A 24 -0.82 21.79 -6.02
CA LYS A 24 -1.87 21.05 -6.76
C LYS A 24 -3.12 21.90 -6.91
N SER A 25 -3.92 21.61 -7.94
CA SER A 25 -5.27 22.17 -8.02
C SER A 25 -6.15 21.56 -6.92
N ILE A 26 -7.19 22.28 -6.48
CA ILE A 26 -8.16 21.74 -5.50
C ILE A 26 -8.76 20.43 -6.00
N LYS A 27 -9.04 20.35 -7.31
CA LYS A 27 -9.60 19.17 -7.95
C LYS A 27 -8.68 17.97 -7.74
N ASP A 28 -7.41 18.09 -8.07
CA ASP A 28 -6.46 16.97 -8.00
C ASP A 28 -6.19 16.58 -6.55
N TYR A 29 -6.03 17.58 -5.67
CA TYR A 29 -5.85 17.36 -4.24
C TYR A 29 -7.02 16.61 -3.60
N VAL A 30 -8.26 16.97 -3.94
CA VAL A 30 -9.45 16.28 -3.44
C VAL A 30 -9.55 14.87 -4.02
N LEU A 31 -9.35 14.70 -5.33
CA LEU A 31 -9.45 13.38 -5.97
C LEU A 31 -8.44 12.38 -5.39
N GLU A 32 -7.17 12.75 -5.24
CA GLU A 32 -6.15 11.89 -4.63
C GLU A 32 -6.46 11.52 -3.17
N ARG A 33 -7.10 12.41 -2.41
CA ARG A 33 -7.41 12.17 -1.00
C ARG A 33 -8.73 11.43 -0.76
N THR A 34 -9.68 11.55 -1.69
CA THR A 34 -11.03 10.99 -1.56
C THR A 34 -11.20 9.65 -2.27
N LEU A 35 -10.41 9.41 -3.32
CA LEU A 35 -10.39 8.12 -3.98
C LEU A 35 -9.29 7.29 -3.31
N PRO A 36 -9.53 5.99 -3.05
CA PRO A 36 -8.45 5.10 -2.63
C PRO A 36 -7.32 5.22 -3.64
N ASP A 37 -6.08 5.37 -3.17
CA ASP A 37 -4.89 5.40 -4.03
C ASP A 37 -4.96 4.18 -4.95
N GLY A 38 -5.27 4.47 -6.21
CA GLY A 38 -5.47 3.45 -7.20
C GLY A 38 -4.13 2.81 -7.48
N ASP A 39 -3.94 1.60 -6.96
CA ASP A 39 -3.70 0.44 -7.79
C ASP A 39 -3.80 -0.86 -6.97
N GLU A 40 -4.96 -1.14 -6.37
CA GLU A 40 -5.20 -2.43 -5.68
C GLU A 40 -4.89 -3.61 -6.60
N GLU A 41 -5.11 -3.45 -7.91
CA GLU A 41 -4.78 -4.42 -8.94
C GLU A 41 -3.26 -4.64 -9.08
N SER A 42 -2.46 -3.57 -9.11
CA SER A 42 -0.99 -3.69 -9.09
C SER A 42 -0.45 -4.20 -7.77
N ALA A 43 -1.06 -3.82 -6.64
CA ALA A 43 -0.72 -4.38 -5.33
C ALA A 43 -0.99 -5.89 -5.31
N LEU A 44 -2.13 -6.32 -5.86
CA LEU A 44 -2.49 -7.74 -6.01
C LEU A 44 -1.52 -8.46 -6.94
N LYS A 45 -1.22 -7.89 -8.12
CA LYS A 45 -0.28 -8.47 -9.09
C LYS A 45 1.14 -8.59 -8.53
N THR A 46 1.57 -7.62 -7.74
CA THR A 46 2.86 -7.66 -7.03
C THR A 46 2.87 -8.81 -6.02
N LEU A 47 1.79 -8.97 -5.26
CA LEU A 47 1.64 -10.08 -4.31
C LEU A 47 1.63 -11.44 -5.02
N GLU A 48 0.90 -11.58 -6.13
CA GLU A 48 0.87 -12.80 -6.94
C GLU A 48 2.27 -13.17 -7.45
N THR A 49 3.00 -12.18 -7.99
CA THR A 49 4.37 -12.38 -8.48
C THR A 49 5.31 -12.83 -7.36
N PHE A 50 5.15 -12.27 -6.17
CA PHE A 50 5.94 -12.64 -4.99
C PHE A 50 5.62 -14.05 -4.47
N LEU A 51 4.35 -14.47 -4.55
CA LEU A 51 3.90 -15.77 -4.04
C LEU A 51 4.07 -16.93 -5.04
N ALA A 52 4.02 -16.67 -6.34
CA ALA A 52 4.19 -17.69 -7.39
C ALA A 52 5.39 -18.64 -7.18
N PRO A 53 6.63 -18.15 -6.92
CA PRO A 53 7.76 -19.05 -6.67
C PRO A 53 7.65 -19.85 -5.36
N ARG A 54 6.97 -19.30 -4.34
CA ARG A 54 6.74 -19.99 -3.05
C ARG A 54 5.75 -21.14 -3.20
N ILE A 55 4.71 -20.94 -4.00
CA ILE A 55 3.74 -21.99 -4.33
C ILE A 55 4.44 -23.12 -5.08
N GLN A 56 5.23 -22.79 -6.12
CA GLN A 56 5.99 -23.77 -6.88
C GLN A 56 6.97 -24.57 -6.00
N ALA A 57 7.63 -23.90 -5.05
CA ALA A 57 8.52 -24.57 -4.09
C ALA A 57 7.76 -25.53 -3.16
N ALA A 58 6.59 -25.11 -2.67
CA ALA A 58 5.73 -25.94 -1.82
C ALA A 58 5.19 -27.17 -2.58
N GLU A 59 4.76 -27.00 -3.84
CA GLU A 59 4.33 -28.12 -4.71
C GLU A 59 5.45 -29.12 -4.97
N GLN A 60 6.70 -28.66 -5.02
CA GLN A 60 7.89 -29.51 -5.12
C GLN A 60 8.33 -30.12 -3.78
N GLY A 61 7.58 -29.88 -2.70
CA GLY A 61 7.88 -30.40 -1.37
C GLY A 61 9.06 -29.71 -0.66
N LYS A 62 9.46 -28.52 -1.12
CA LYS A 62 10.56 -27.75 -0.52
C LYS A 62 10.08 -27.01 0.71
N PHE A 63 9.86 -27.75 1.79
CA PHE A 63 9.54 -27.19 3.10
C PHE A 63 10.81 -26.94 3.92
N ALA A 64 10.77 -25.92 4.77
CA ALA A 64 11.81 -25.76 5.78
C ALA A 64 11.67 -26.91 6.79
N THR A 65 12.76 -27.64 7.01
CA THR A 65 12.85 -28.68 8.05
C THR A 65 13.16 -28.10 9.42
N ARG A 66 13.56 -26.83 9.47
CA ARG A 66 13.89 -26.10 10.69
C ARG A 66 12.64 -25.84 11.51
N THR A 67 12.78 -25.93 12.82
CA THR A 67 11.75 -25.52 13.76
C THR A 67 11.68 -24.01 13.88
N VAL A 68 10.57 -23.50 14.41
CA VAL A 68 10.38 -22.07 14.66
C VAL A 68 11.45 -21.53 15.61
N ASP A 69 11.82 -22.29 16.64
CA ASP A 69 12.84 -21.90 17.62
C ASP A 69 14.23 -21.77 16.99
N GLU A 70 14.60 -22.66 16.06
CA GLU A 70 15.86 -22.58 15.31
C GLU A 70 15.90 -21.34 14.40
N ILE A 71 14.77 -20.98 13.78
CA ILE A 71 14.64 -19.78 12.94
C ILE A 71 14.84 -18.51 13.78
N PHE A 72 14.25 -18.45 14.97
CA PHE A 72 14.44 -17.31 15.88
C PHE A 72 15.91 -17.21 16.33
N ALA A 73 16.51 -18.31 16.75
CA ALA A 73 17.90 -18.34 17.21
C ALA A 73 18.91 -17.96 16.09
N GLU A 74 18.61 -18.26 14.82
CA GLU A 74 19.39 -17.82 13.67
C GLU A 74 19.23 -16.32 13.40
N ALA A 75 18.00 -15.82 13.37
CA ALA A 75 17.72 -14.40 13.13
C ALA A 75 18.32 -13.48 14.21
N GLU A 76 18.40 -13.93 15.47
CA GLU A 76 19.07 -13.20 16.54
C GLU A 76 20.60 -13.19 16.38
N ARG A 77 21.19 -14.28 15.86
CA ARG A 77 22.62 -14.37 15.56
C ARG A 77 23.05 -13.53 14.37
N GLU A 78 22.19 -13.36 13.35
CA GLU A 78 22.46 -12.51 12.19
C GLU A 78 22.35 -11.01 12.50
N LYS A 79 21.66 -10.63 13.58
CA LYS A 79 21.50 -9.23 14.00
C LYS A 79 22.59 -8.72 14.93
N GLY A 80 23.36 -9.61 15.55
CA GLY A 80 24.48 -9.29 16.46
C GLY A 80 25.79 -9.14 15.70
#